data_AF-A0A0R0C9R5-F1
#
_entry.id   AF-A0A0R0C9R5-F1
#
_cell.length_a   1.000
_cell.length_b   1.000
_cell.length_c   1.000
_cell.angle_alpha   90.00
_cell.angle_beta   90.00
_cell.angle_gamma   90.00
#
_symmetry.space_group_name_H-M   'P 1'
#
loop_
_entity.id
_entity.type
_entity.pdbx_description
1 polymer ?
#
loop_
_entity_poly.entity_id
_entity_poly.type
_entity_poly.pdbx_seq_one_letter_code
_entity_poly.pdbx_strand_id
1 'polypeptide(L)'
;MVNTAFLAGAALLAAVTTGLTLWPLWRSGKRGIWATLVGTLVVATLGLYQWLGTPAALQPQASATAPQTIEDGIAQLQSVLQQNPERMDGWVLLARSQLEVGKVADAAESYQRAVKLAPDEPGLLVEAAQTRAQAAPDFLFDDTAAQWLQHARSLAPDNERAIWLIGIVQRQRGQNDDAARTWESLLPKLEPAAAAALQEQIDIARGRATTESSSAAPTTTAGSANAITVTVTLAPSLAARAASGKDTVFVIARVPGGPPMPVAVERHPVRGMPLTVTLDDADGPMPTQKLSALKEVEVFARLSASGKAMRQEGDVDSAPVRVSLPAETPLEITLGQP
;
A
#
# COMPACT_ATOMS: atom_id res chain seq x y z
N MET A 1 23.84 19.07 -7.00
CA MET A 1 25.31 19.26 -7.08
C MET A 1 25.56 20.46 -7.98
N VAL A 2 25.90 21.63 -7.42
CA VAL A 2 26.23 22.80 -8.25
C VAL A 2 27.57 22.48 -8.91
N ASN A 3 27.58 22.45 -10.24
CA ASN A 3 28.74 22.04 -11.03
C ASN A 3 29.91 22.99 -10.72
N THR A 4 31.07 22.48 -10.34
CA THR A 4 32.25 23.28 -9.95
C THR A 4 32.66 24.27 -11.05
N ALA A 5 32.39 23.91 -12.31
CA ALA A 5 32.55 24.77 -13.47
C ALA A 5 31.68 26.04 -13.43
N PHE A 6 30.46 25.96 -12.88
CA PHE A 6 29.55 27.10 -12.75
C PHE A 6 30.04 28.09 -11.69
N LEU A 7 30.50 27.58 -10.54
CA LEU A 7 31.08 28.41 -9.48
C LEU A 7 32.39 29.07 -9.93
N ALA A 8 33.24 28.33 -10.66
CA ALA A 8 34.45 28.88 -11.26
C ALA A 8 34.13 29.98 -12.29
N GLY A 9 33.13 29.76 -13.15
CA GLY A 9 32.68 30.76 -14.13
C GLY A 9 32.13 32.04 -13.49
N ALA A 10 31.31 31.90 -12.44
CA ALA A 10 30.75 33.03 -11.70
C ALA A 10 31.85 33.84 -10.97
N ALA A 11 32.81 33.16 -10.35
CA ALA A 11 33.94 33.82 -9.69
C ALA A 11 34.83 34.56 -10.68
N LEU A 12 35.06 34.00 -11.88
CA LEU A 12 35.87 34.62 -12.93
C LEU A 12 35.18 35.86 -13.51
N LEU A 13 33.86 35.79 -13.75
CA LEU A 13 33.06 36.94 -14.17
C LEU A 13 33.04 38.05 -13.12
N ALA A 14 32.91 37.71 -11.83
CA ALA A 14 32.97 38.67 -10.74
C ALA A 14 34.38 39.32 -10.64
N ALA A 15 35.45 38.55 -10.77
CA ALA A 15 36.82 39.08 -10.74
C ALA A 15 37.10 40.02 -11.94
N VAL A 16 36.63 39.64 -13.13
CA VAL A 16 36.81 40.42 -14.36
C VAL A 16 36.00 41.72 -14.32
N THR A 17 34.74 41.66 -13.87
CA THR A 17 33.89 42.86 -13.75
C THR A 17 34.43 43.82 -12.71
N THR A 18 34.78 43.34 -11.51
CA THR A 18 35.38 44.19 -10.46
C THR A 18 36.73 44.78 -10.91
N GLY A 19 37.53 44.00 -11.65
CA GLY A 19 38.80 44.44 -12.23
C GLY A 19 38.62 45.53 -13.30
N LEU A 20 37.64 45.38 -14.19
CA LEU A 20 37.32 46.36 -15.24
C LEU A 20 36.72 47.65 -14.67
N THR A 21 35.80 47.56 -13.72
CA THR A 21 35.15 48.75 -13.12
C THR A 21 36.11 49.58 -12.27
N LEU A 22 37.15 48.95 -11.69
CA LEU A 22 38.11 49.62 -10.81
C LEU A 22 39.46 49.91 -11.48
N TRP A 23 39.67 49.45 -12.72
CA TRP A 23 40.84 49.76 -13.55
C TRP A 23 41.19 51.26 -13.64
N PRO A 24 40.23 52.20 -13.74
CA PRO A 24 40.53 53.64 -13.81
C PRO A 24 41.17 54.19 -12.53
N LEU A 25 40.80 53.63 -11.37
CA LEU A 25 41.32 54.05 -10.06
C LEU A 25 42.76 53.56 -9.82
N TRP A 26 43.12 52.43 -10.43
CA TRP A 26 44.48 51.90 -10.39
C TRP A 26 45.44 52.76 -11.23
N ARG A 27 44.96 53.32 -12.34
CA ARG A 27 45.69 54.26 -13.20
C ARG A 27 45.84 55.66 -12.59
N SER A 28 44.94 56.07 -11.70
CA SER A 28 44.95 57.41 -11.07
C SER A 28 45.84 57.52 -9.83
N GLY A 29 46.71 56.54 -9.55
CA GLY A 29 47.68 56.57 -8.43
C GLY A 29 47.08 56.31 -7.03
N LYS A 30 45.77 56.09 -6.90
CA LYS A 30 45.08 55.92 -5.60
C LYS A 30 45.01 54.46 -5.15
N ARG A 31 46.15 53.76 -5.23
CA ARG A 31 46.26 52.31 -4.94
C ARG A 31 45.81 51.92 -3.53
N GLY A 32 45.96 52.83 -2.56
CA GLY A 32 45.50 52.60 -1.18
C GLY A 32 43.98 52.47 -1.05
N ILE A 33 43.21 53.29 -1.78
CA ILE A 33 41.74 53.26 -1.76
C ILE A 33 41.21 51.98 -2.43
N TRP A 34 41.92 51.52 -3.45
CA TRP A 34 41.59 50.26 -4.12
C TRP A 34 41.81 49.05 -3.20
N ALA A 35 42.97 49.01 -2.53
CA ALA A 35 43.28 47.93 -1.59
C ALA A 35 42.31 47.90 -0.40
N THR A 36 41.93 49.07 0.13
CA THR A 36 40.94 49.13 1.22
C THR A 36 39.57 48.67 0.77
N LEU A 37 39.06 49.14 -0.39
CA LEU A 37 37.74 48.74 -0.89
C LEU A 37 37.65 47.23 -1.13
N VAL A 38 38.64 46.64 -1.80
CA VAL A 38 38.68 45.19 -2.05
C VAL A 38 38.81 44.43 -0.72
N GLY A 39 39.66 44.91 0.20
CA GLY A 39 39.80 44.33 1.54
C GLY A 39 38.49 44.34 2.31
N THR A 40 37.78 45.47 2.36
CA THR A 40 36.46 45.56 3.02
C THR A 40 35.42 44.67 2.35
N LEU A 41 35.40 44.56 1.02
CA LEU A 41 34.45 43.70 0.33
C LEU A 41 34.68 42.23 0.68
N VAL A 42 35.94 41.77 0.70
CA VAL A 42 36.29 40.39 1.06
C VAL A 42 35.94 40.11 2.53
N VAL A 43 36.27 41.02 3.45
CA VAL A 43 35.96 40.87 4.87
C VAL A 43 34.45 40.91 5.12
N ALA A 44 33.71 41.80 4.47
CA ALA A 44 32.25 41.87 4.57
C ALA A 44 31.61 40.60 4.01
N THR A 45 32.10 40.07 2.89
CA THR A 45 31.60 38.84 2.29
C THR A 45 31.87 37.63 3.19
N LEU A 46 33.08 37.53 3.76
CA LEU A 46 33.43 36.48 4.71
C LEU A 46 32.61 36.61 6.01
N GLY A 47 32.42 37.83 6.53
CA GLY A 47 31.62 38.09 7.71
C GLY A 47 30.13 37.75 7.50
N LEU A 48 29.56 38.13 6.36
CA LEU A 48 28.21 37.73 5.97
C LEU A 48 28.08 36.22 5.79
N TYR A 49 29.08 35.56 5.20
CA TYR A 49 29.09 34.10 5.08
C TYR A 49 29.17 33.40 6.44
N GLN A 50 29.91 33.95 7.40
CA GLN A 50 29.98 33.42 8.76
C GLN A 50 28.70 33.68 9.56
N TRP A 51 28.01 34.79 9.31
CA TRP A 51 26.80 35.16 10.04
C TRP A 51 25.52 34.54 9.49
N LEU A 52 25.40 34.47 8.15
CA LEU A 52 24.21 33.98 7.44
C LEU A 52 24.39 32.56 6.87
N GLY A 53 25.62 32.11 6.67
CA GLY A 53 25.94 30.80 6.09
C GLY A 53 26.18 29.72 7.15
N THR A 54 26.29 28.48 6.68
CA THR A 54 26.67 27.31 7.50
C THR A 54 28.10 26.87 7.16
N PRO A 55 29.13 27.58 7.65
CA PRO A 55 30.54 27.26 7.36
C PRO A 55 30.91 25.83 7.80
N ALA A 56 30.22 25.29 8.82
CA ALA A 56 30.36 23.93 9.30
C ALA A 56 29.94 22.85 8.28
N ALA A 57 29.15 23.20 7.26
CA ALA A 57 28.78 22.28 6.17
C ALA A 57 29.95 22.04 5.18
N LEU A 58 30.97 22.91 5.18
CA LEU A 58 32.17 22.78 4.35
C LEU A 58 33.35 22.09 5.06
N GLN A 59 33.26 21.92 6.38
CA GLN A 59 34.20 21.04 7.08
C GLN A 59 33.93 19.62 6.57
N PRO A 60 34.92 18.95 5.97
CA PRO A 60 34.81 17.52 5.74
C PRO A 60 34.64 16.94 7.14
N GLN A 61 33.41 16.55 7.48
CA GLN A 61 33.12 15.87 8.72
C GLN A 61 34.12 14.72 8.78
N ALA A 62 35.07 14.80 9.70
CA ALA A 62 36.06 13.77 9.90
C ALA A 62 35.30 12.46 10.09
N SER A 63 35.29 11.65 9.04
CA SER A 63 34.77 10.28 9.03
C SER A 63 33.29 10.11 9.46
N ALA A 64 32.35 10.77 8.78
CA ALA A 64 31.07 10.10 8.55
C ALA A 64 31.23 9.26 7.28
N THR A 65 31.75 8.04 7.42
CA THR A 65 31.60 7.03 6.36
C THR A 65 30.14 7.06 5.96
N ALA A 66 29.84 7.34 4.68
CA ALA A 66 28.46 7.32 4.21
C ALA A 66 27.85 5.98 4.64
N PRO A 67 26.69 5.98 5.31
CA PRO A 67 26.10 4.76 5.84
C PRO A 67 26.00 3.74 4.70
N GLN A 68 26.66 2.60 4.89
CA GLN A 68 26.73 1.53 3.89
C GLN A 68 25.38 0.79 3.82
N THR A 69 24.62 0.85 4.91
CA THR A 69 23.31 0.22 5.08
C THR A 69 22.30 1.22 5.65
N ILE A 70 21.00 0.93 5.48
CA ILE A 70 19.93 1.75 6.05
C ILE A 70 20.01 1.69 7.59
N GLU A 71 20.38 0.54 8.15
CA GLU A 71 20.57 0.30 9.58
C GLU A 71 21.66 1.18 10.19
N ASP A 72 22.81 1.35 9.51
CA ASP A 72 23.87 2.27 9.95
C ASP A 72 23.37 3.72 9.94
N GLY A 73 22.59 4.09 8.90
CA GLY A 73 21.96 5.40 8.79
C GLY A 73 20.97 5.67 9.91
N ILE A 74 20.17 4.67 10.30
CA ILE A 74 19.25 4.72 11.45
C ILE A 74 20.03 4.97 12.75
N ALA A 75 21.11 4.22 12.99
CA ALA A 75 21.92 4.37 14.20
C ALA A 75 22.56 5.78 14.29
N GLN A 76 23.08 6.29 13.17
CA GLN A 76 23.62 7.64 13.10
C GLN A 76 22.54 8.70 13.34
N LEU A 77 21.36 8.54 12.74
CA LEU A 77 20.23 9.45 12.91
C LEU A 77 19.74 9.47 14.36
N GLN A 78 19.67 8.31 15.02
CA GLN A 78 19.34 8.20 16.44
C GLN A 78 20.33 8.99 17.31
N SER A 79 21.64 8.87 17.06
CA SER A 79 22.67 9.63 17.78
C SER A 79 22.51 11.14 17.61
N VAL A 80 22.21 11.60 16.39
CA VAL A 80 21.96 13.02 16.12
C VAL A 80 20.71 13.53 16.85
N LEU A 81 19.65 12.72 16.90
CA LEU A 81 18.40 13.06 17.58
C LEU A 81 18.48 13.02 19.10
N GLN A 82 19.39 12.21 19.67
CA GLN A 82 19.70 12.28 21.10
C GLN A 82 20.29 13.65 21.49
N GLN A 83 21.13 14.23 20.61
CA GLN A 83 21.71 15.56 20.83
C GLN A 83 20.74 16.69 20.48
N ASN A 84 19.84 16.47 19.52
CA ASN A 84 18.88 17.46 19.03
C ASN A 84 17.44 16.91 19.07
N PRO A 85 16.87 16.67 20.26
CA PRO A 85 15.60 15.96 20.41
C PRO A 85 14.38 16.76 19.97
N GLU A 86 14.52 18.05 19.68
CA GLU A 86 13.42 18.95 19.31
C GLU A 86 13.14 18.99 17.80
N ARG A 87 13.90 18.25 16.99
CA ARG A 87 13.72 18.23 15.53
C ARG A 87 12.65 17.22 15.11
N MET A 88 11.42 17.68 14.85
CA MET A 88 10.32 16.78 14.43
C MET A 88 10.66 16.02 13.14
N ASP A 89 11.20 16.71 12.12
CA ASP A 89 11.51 16.11 10.81
C ASP A 89 12.49 14.95 10.93
N GLY A 90 13.44 15.04 11.87
CA GLY A 90 14.40 13.98 12.11
C GLY A 90 13.74 12.75 12.74
N TRP A 91 12.79 12.93 13.67
CA TRP A 91 12.01 11.82 14.23
C TRP A 91 11.09 11.17 13.18
N VAL A 92 10.50 11.96 12.27
CA VAL A 92 9.72 11.43 11.15
C VAL A 92 10.60 10.64 10.19
N LEU A 93 11.76 11.16 9.82
CA LEU A 93 12.71 10.45 8.97
C LEU A 93 13.19 9.16 9.61
N LEU A 94 13.45 9.18 10.92
CA LEU A 94 13.84 7.99 11.68
C LEU A 94 12.74 6.93 11.63
N ALA A 95 11.48 7.33 11.87
CA ALA A 95 10.36 6.42 11.84
C ALA A 95 10.16 5.79 10.45
N ARG A 96 10.25 6.57 9.38
CA ARG A 96 10.15 6.07 8.00
C ARG A 96 11.29 5.11 7.66
N SER A 97 12.53 5.44 8.01
CA SER A 97 13.67 4.54 7.82
C SER A 97 13.51 3.23 8.60
N GLN A 98 12.97 3.29 9.83
CA GLN A 98 12.67 2.12 10.63
C GLN A 98 11.57 1.24 10.00
N LEU A 99 10.54 1.84 9.39
CA LEU A 99 9.52 1.10 8.65
C LEU A 99 10.09 0.37 7.44
N GLU A 100 11.01 0.98 6.69
CA GLU A 100 11.67 0.37 5.52
C GLU A 100 12.44 -0.91 5.89
N VAL A 101 13.04 -0.95 7.07
CA VAL A 101 13.75 -2.14 7.58
C VAL A 101 12.87 -3.05 8.45
N GLY A 102 11.55 -2.83 8.46
CA GLY A 102 10.59 -3.67 9.18
C GLY A 102 10.55 -3.48 10.71
N LYS A 103 11.22 -2.47 11.25
CA LYS A 103 11.22 -2.14 12.69
C LYS A 103 10.00 -1.28 13.05
N VAL A 104 8.81 -1.86 12.91
CA VAL A 104 7.53 -1.15 13.06
C VAL A 104 7.31 -0.63 14.50
N ALA A 105 7.72 -1.38 15.51
CA ALA A 105 7.61 -0.96 16.91
C ALA A 105 8.46 0.30 17.19
N ASP A 106 9.75 0.28 16.80
CA ASP A 106 10.64 1.43 16.95
C ASP A 106 10.11 2.65 16.17
N ALA A 107 9.54 2.42 14.98
CA ALA A 107 8.93 3.48 14.18
C ALA A 107 7.74 4.13 14.88
N ALA A 108 6.90 3.34 15.56
CA ALA A 108 5.78 3.87 16.33
C ALA A 108 6.24 4.79 17.47
N GLU A 109 7.34 4.45 18.15
CA GLU A 109 7.94 5.29 19.19
C GLU A 109 8.51 6.59 18.62
N SER A 110 9.22 6.51 17.49
CA SER A 110 9.77 7.67 16.79
C SER A 110 8.65 8.62 16.33
N TYR A 111 7.57 8.10 15.73
CA TYR A 111 6.40 8.89 15.37
C TYR A 111 5.71 9.50 16.60
N GLN A 112 5.60 8.76 17.70
CA GLN A 112 5.05 9.33 18.94
C GLN A 112 5.88 10.52 19.44
N ARG A 113 7.21 10.48 19.28
CA ARG A 113 8.07 11.61 19.62
C ARG A 113 7.85 12.79 18.67
N ALA A 114 7.69 12.54 17.38
CA ALA A 114 7.38 13.56 16.39
C ALA A 114 6.03 14.24 16.67
N VAL A 115 4.97 13.48 16.97
CA VAL A 115 3.64 14.02 17.30
C VAL A 115 3.68 14.92 18.54
N LYS A 116 4.52 14.59 19.54
CA LYS A 116 4.70 15.47 20.72
C LYS A 116 5.32 16.82 20.38
N LEU A 117 6.11 16.91 19.31
CA LEU A 117 6.77 18.14 18.87
C LEU A 117 5.87 18.97 17.94
N ALA A 118 5.05 18.31 17.13
CA ALA A 118 4.12 18.93 16.19
C ALA A 118 2.75 18.25 16.30
N PRO A 119 1.95 18.55 17.34
CA PRO A 119 0.68 17.88 17.60
C PRO A 119 -0.42 18.26 16.60
N ASP A 120 -0.25 19.33 15.84
CA ASP A 120 -1.26 19.89 14.94
C ASP A 120 -0.93 19.66 13.45
N GLU A 121 -0.05 18.70 13.14
CA GLU A 121 0.29 18.31 11.77
C GLU A 121 -0.57 17.11 11.31
N PRO A 122 -1.58 17.29 10.44
CA PRO A 122 -2.56 16.25 10.13
C PRO A 122 -1.93 15.01 9.49
N GLY A 123 -1.00 15.21 8.55
CA GLY A 123 -0.29 14.11 7.89
C GLY A 123 0.52 13.28 8.88
N LEU A 124 1.19 13.94 9.82
CA LEU A 124 1.98 13.28 10.86
C LEU A 124 1.10 12.45 11.80
N LEU A 125 -0.02 13.00 12.26
CA LEU A 125 -0.98 12.30 13.11
C LEU A 125 -1.53 11.04 12.44
N VAL A 126 -1.84 11.12 11.14
CA VAL A 126 -2.35 10.00 10.35
C VAL A 126 -1.29 8.90 10.19
N GLU A 127 -0.06 9.26 9.82
CA GLU A 127 1.05 8.30 9.71
C GLU A 127 1.35 7.65 11.07
N ALA A 128 1.42 8.45 12.14
CA ALA A 128 1.69 7.97 13.50
C ALA A 128 0.61 7.02 14.00
N ALA A 129 -0.67 7.33 13.78
CA ALA A 129 -1.79 6.48 14.17
C ALA A 129 -1.76 5.14 13.43
N GLN A 130 -1.48 5.16 12.12
CA GLN A 130 -1.37 3.95 11.31
C GLN A 130 -0.19 3.08 11.77
N THR A 131 0.99 3.67 11.95
CA THR A 131 2.17 2.91 12.40
C THR A 131 1.98 2.34 13.80
N ARG A 132 1.33 3.09 14.70
CA ARG A 132 0.97 2.61 16.04
C ARG A 132 0.06 1.38 15.97
N ALA A 133 -0.95 1.39 15.10
CA ALA A 133 -1.81 0.23 14.91
C ALA A 133 -1.03 -0.95 14.31
N GLN A 134 -0.14 -0.72 13.33
CA GLN A 134 0.69 -1.78 12.74
C GLN A 134 1.68 -2.42 13.72
N ALA A 135 2.14 -1.67 14.72
CA ALA A 135 3.00 -2.18 15.78
C ALA A 135 2.23 -3.02 16.82
N ALA A 136 0.90 -2.91 16.88
CA ALA A 136 0.08 -3.69 17.80
C ALA A 136 -0.06 -5.14 17.32
N PRO A 137 -0.04 -6.15 18.21
CA PRO A 137 -0.14 -7.57 17.83
C PRO A 137 -1.37 -7.90 16.97
N ASP A 138 -2.48 -7.22 17.23
CA ASP A 138 -3.77 -7.46 16.58
C ASP A 138 -4.11 -6.43 15.49
N PHE A 139 -3.16 -5.55 15.12
CA PHE A 139 -3.37 -4.46 14.16
C PHE A 139 -4.51 -3.49 14.54
N LEU A 140 -4.79 -3.37 15.84
CA LEU A 140 -5.89 -2.56 16.37
C LEU A 140 -5.46 -1.12 16.61
N PHE A 141 -6.38 -0.20 16.32
CA PHE A 141 -6.24 1.21 16.69
C PHE A 141 -6.69 1.41 18.14
N ASP A 142 -5.73 1.70 19.01
CA ASP A 142 -6.02 2.07 20.39
C ASP A 142 -6.62 3.49 20.50
N ASP A 143 -6.96 3.90 21.72
CA ASP A 143 -7.58 5.21 21.96
C ASP A 143 -6.67 6.38 21.58
N THR A 144 -5.35 6.22 21.69
CA THR A 144 -4.40 7.27 21.32
C THR A 144 -4.40 7.46 19.80
N ALA A 145 -4.32 6.36 19.04
CA ALA A 145 -4.38 6.41 17.59
C ALA A 145 -5.72 6.98 17.09
N ALA A 146 -6.84 6.58 17.73
CA ALA A 146 -8.16 7.12 17.41
C ALA A 146 -8.24 8.64 17.67
N GLN A 147 -7.69 9.13 18.78
CA GLN A 147 -7.64 10.56 19.09
C GLN A 147 -6.80 11.34 18.07
N TRP A 148 -5.63 10.83 17.69
CA TRP A 148 -4.81 11.45 16.65
C TRP A 148 -5.53 11.54 15.32
N LEU A 149 -6.25 10.49 14.90
CA LEU A 149 -7.03 10.52 13.67
C LEU A 149 -8.19 11.52 13.73
N GLN A 150 -8.90 11.61 14.86
CA GLN A 150 -9.97 12.61 15.02
C GLN A 150 -9.42 14.03 15.03
N HIS A 151 -8.26 14.26 15.65
CA HIS A 151 -7.58 15.55 15.61
C HIS A 151 -7.09 15.89 14.19
N ALA A 152 -6.52 14.93 13.48
CA ALA A 152 -6.16 15.12 12.07
C ALA A 152 -7.37 15.49 11.21
N ARG A 153 -8.54 14.87 11.46
CA ARG A 153 -9.78 15.19 10.74
C ARG A 153 -10.32 16.57 11.09
N SER A 154 -10.15 17.06 12.32
CA SER A 154 -10.58 18.41 12.68
C SER A 154 -9.75 19.48 11.98
N LEU A 155 -8.45 19.23 11.80
CA LEU A 155 -7.50 20.12 11.15
C LEU A 155 -7.58 20.05 9.61
N ALA A 156 -7.76 18.85 9.06
CA ALA A 156 -7.88 18.59 7.62
C ALA A 156 -9.09 17.70 7.33
N PRO A 157 -10.31 18.28 7.27
CA PRO A 157 -11.56 17.52 7.08
C PRO A 157 -11.61 16.70 5.79
N ASP A 158 -10.85 17.12 4.78
CA ASP A 158 -10.81 16.49 3.46
C ASP A 158 -9.71 15.43 3.29
N ASN A 159 -8.91 15.16 4.34
CA ASN A 159 -7.83 14.17 4.26
C ASN A 159 -8.41 12.75 4.08
N GLU A 160 -8.32 12.24 2.85
CA GLU A 160 -8.91 10.95 2.47
C GLU A 160 -8.38 9.79 3.31
N ARG A 161 -7.07 9.78 3.60
CA ARG A 161 -6.43 8.75 4.40
C ARG A 161 -6.92 8.78 5.85
N ALA A 162 -7.11 9.97 6.43
CA ALA A 162 -7.68 10.11 7.77
C ALA A 162 -9.11 9.55 7.83
N ILE A 163 -9.97 9.92 6.88
CA ILE A 163 -11.35 9.45 6.81
C ILE A 163 -11.41 7.93 6.66
N TRP A 164 -10.58 7.36 5.78
CA TRP A 164 -10.47 5.91 5.60
C TRP A 164 -10.11 5.19 6.90
N LEU A 165 -9.04 5.63 7.57
CA LEU A 165 -8.58 5.03 8.82
C LEU A 165 -9.60 5.19 9.97
N ILE A 166 -10.31 6.32 10.05
CA ILE A 166 -11.38 6.52 11.06
C ILE A 166 -12.50 5.50 10.87
N GLY A 167 -12.92 5.22 9.63
CA GLY A 167 -13.90 4.17 9.38
C GLY A 167 -13.39 2.78 9.78
N ILE A 168 -12.09 2.49 9.62
CA ILE A 168 -11.47 1.25 10.13
C ILE A 168 -11.58 1.19 11.66
N VAL A 169 -11.24 2.28 12.36
CA VAL A 169 -11.37 2.36 13.82
C VAL A 169 -12.81 2.11 14.27
N GLN A 170 -13.79 2.72 13.59
CA GLN A 170 -15.21 2.55 13.88
C GLN A 170 -15.64 1.08 13.70
N ARG A 171 -15.23 0.42 12.61
CA ARG A 171 -15.50 -1.02 12.43
C ARG A 171 -14.85 -1.88 13.51
N GLN A 172 -13.58 -1.63 13.86
CA GLN A 172 -12.90 -2.39 14.91
C GLN A 172 -13.62 -2.27 16.27
N ARG A 173 -14.32 -1.15 16.50
CA ARG A 173 -15.14 -0.89 17.68
C ARG A 173 -16.60 -1.36 17.55
N GLY A 174 -16.95 -2.04 16.46
CA GLY A 174 -18.32 -2.50 16.18
C GLY A 174 -19.31 -1.40 15.78
N GLN A 175 -18.84 -0.18 15.52
CA GLN A 175 -19.64 0.98 15.11
C GLN A 175 -19.85 0.98 13.60
N ASN A 176 -20.48 -0.08 13.08
CA ASN A 176 -20.47 -0.32 11.64
C ASN A 176 -21.27 0.72 10.83
N ASP A 177 -22.38 1.22 11.37
CA ASP A 177 -23.17 2.28 10.72
C ASP A 177 -22.39 3.61 10.62
N ASP A 178 -21.60 3.93 11.65
CA ASP A 178 -20.73 5.11 11.66
C ASP A 178 -19.58 4.96 10.66
N ALA A 179 -18.99 3.76 10.58
CA ALA A 179 -17.96 3.44 9.59
C ALA A 179 -18.49 3.62 8.17
N ALA A 180 -19.68 3.08 7.88
CA ALA A 180 -20.34 3.23 6.60
C ALA A 180 -20.56 4.70 6.23
N ARG A 181 -21.14 5.50 7.13
CA ARG A 181 -21.34 6.96 6.92
C ARG A 181 -20.03 7.70 6.70
N THR A 182 -18.98 7.35 7.43
CA THR A 182 -17.66 7.97 7.29
C THR A 182 -17.06 7.69 5.91
N TRP A 183 -17.09 6.44 5.45
CA TRP A 183 -16.57 6.05 4.14
C TRP A 183 -17.41 6.56 2.97
N GLU A 184 -18.71 6.73 3.13
CA GLU A 184 -19.56 7.35 2.08
C GLU A 184 -19.09 8.74 1.68
N SER A 185 -18.51 9.50 2.61
CA SER A 185 -17.95 10.84 2.32
C SER A 185 -16.73 10.81 1.39
N LEU A 186 -16.09 9.64 1.23
CA LEU A 186 -14.96 9.46 0.30
C LEU A 186 -15.40 9.15 -1.12
N LEU A 187 -16.55 8.48 -1.31
CA LEU A 187 -17.03 8.02 -2.61
C LEU A 187 -16.96 9.08 -3.73
N PRO A 188 -17.41 10.33 -3.54
CA PRO A 188 -17.38 11.32 -4.62
C PRO A 188 -15.98 11.79 -5.01
N LYS A 189 -14.95 11.47 -4.21
CA LYS A 189 -13.55 11.86 -4.45
C LYS A 189 -12.73 10.75 -5.11
N LEU A 190 -13.26 9.53 -5.17
CA LEU A 190 -12.56 8.35 -5.66
C LEU A 190 -12.83 8.09 -7.13
N GLU A 191 -11.85 7.51 -7.81
CA GLU A 191 -12.02 6.95 -9.14
C GLU A 191 -13.10 5.84 -9.15
N PRO A 192 -13.84 5.64 -10.25
CA PRO A 192 -15.01 4.74 -10.29
C PRO A 192 -14.74 3.32 -9.77
N ALA A 193 -13.58 2.75 -10.09
CA ALA A 193 -13.19 1.42 -9.62
C ALA A 193 -12.93 1.39 -8.11
N ALA A 194 -12.28 2.42 -7.56
CA ALA A 194 -12.01 2.54 -6.13
C ALA A 194 -13.30 2.86 -5.34
N ALA A 195 -14.19 3.68 -5.91
CA ALA A 195 -15.51 3.96 -5.36
C ALA A 195 -16.37 2.69 -5.27
N ALA A 196 -16.36 1.85 -6.31
CA ALA A 196 -17.08 0.57 -6.30
C ALA A 196 -16.54 -0.40 -5.23
N ALA A 197 -15.22 -0.52 -5.10
CA ALA A 197 -14.61 -1.35 -4.06
C ALA A 197 -14.92 -0.83 -2.64
N LEU A 198 -14.94 0.49 -2.45
CA LEU A 198 -15.32 1.09 -1.18
C LEU A 198 -16.82 0.91 -0.88
N GLN A 199 -17.67 0.99 -1.90
CA GLN A 199 -19.10 0.77 -1.78
C GLN A 199 -19.41 -0.63 -1.24
N GLU A 200 -18.72 -1.65 -1.75
CA GLU A 200 -18.85 -3.02 -1.24
C GLU A 200 -18.49 -3.11 0.26
N GLN A 201 -17.41 -2.45 0.69
CA GLN A 201 -17.03 -2.40 2.11
C GLN A 201 -18.07 -1.68 2.98
N ILE A 202 -18.72 -0.63 2.44
CA ILE A 202 -19.80 0.11 3.10
C ILE A 202 -21.03 -0.80 3.26
N ASP A 203 -21.38 -1.57 2.24
CA ASP A 203 -22.54 -2.48 2.27
C ASP A 203 -22.31 -3.64 3.25
N ILE A 204 -21.10 -4.21 3.26
CA ILE A 204 -20.68 -5.20 4.25
C ILE A 204 -20.78 -4.63 5.66
N ALA A 205 -20.30 -3.40 5.89
CA ALA A 205 -20.37 -2.76 7.21
C ALA A 205 -21.82 -2.60 7.67
N ARG A 206 -22.74 -2.22 6.78
CA ARG A 206 -24.17 -2.07 7.12
C ARG A 206 -24.91 -3.38 7.40
N GLY A 207 -24.24 -4.53 7.29
CA GLY A 207 -24.91 -5.82 7.33
C GLY A 207 -25.84 -6.03 6.13
N ARG A 208 -25.75 -5.16 5.11
CA ARG A 208 -26.31 -5.39 3.78
C ARG A 208 -25.32 -6.24 3.01
N ALA A 209 -24.97 -7.40 3.56
CA ALA A 209 -24.31 -8.44 2.78
C ALA A 209 -25.28 -8.84 1.66
N THR A 210 -25.14 -8.21 0.49
CA THR A 210 -25.68 -8.56 -0.84
C THR A 210 -26.96 -9.40 -0.86
N THR A 211 -27.94 -9.08 0.00
CA THR A 211 -29.31 -9.59 -0.12
C THR A 211 -30.15 -8.63 -0.97
N GLU A 212 -29.62 -7.44 -1.26
CA GLU A 212 -30.25 -6.41 -2.11
C GLU A 212 -29.61 -6.29 -3.51
N SER A 213 -29.05 -7.39 -4.03
CA SER A 213 -29.20 -7.73 -5.46
C SER A 213 -30.34 -8.74 -5.67
N SER A 214 -31.30 -8.79 -4.74
CA SER A 214 -32.53 -9.56 -4.86
C SER A 214 -33.78 -8.70 -4.60
N SER A 215 -33.89 -7.56 -5.30
CA SER A 215 -35.19 -6.96 -5.63
C SER A 215 -35.08 -5.97 -6.79
N ALA A 216 -34.59 -6.47 -7.93
CA ALA A 216 -35.09 -6.00 -9.22
C ALA A 216 -35.81 -7.19 -9.84
N ALA A 217 -37.09 -6.99 -10.19
CA ALA A 217 -37.89 -7.94 -10.95
C ALA A 217 -37.12 -8.45 -12.19
N PRO A 218 -37.42 -9.66 -12.69
CA PRO A 218 -36.53 -10.42 -13.56
C PRO A 218 -36.42 -9.78 -14.93
N THR A 219 -35.45 -8.91 -15.13
CA THR A 219 -34.88 -8.69 -16.45
C THR A 219 -33.85 -9.77 -16.68
N THR A 220 -34.31 -10.81 -17.35
CA THR A 220 -33.56 -11.70 -18.23
C THR A 220 -32.04 -11.58 -18.11
N THR A 221 -31.47 -12.52 -17.37
CA THR A 221 -30.13 -13.07 -17.52
C THR A 221 -29.56 -12.87 -18.93
N ALA A 222 -28.69 -11.86 -19.08
CA ALA A 222 -27.48 -12.03 -19.88
C ALA A 222 -26.46 -12.58 -18.87
N GLY A 223 -26.34 -13.89 -18.66
CA GLY A 223 -25.90 -14.78 -19.71
C GLY A 223 -24.50 -14.32 -20.12
N SER A 224 -23.53 -14.39 -19.19
CA SER A 224 -22.13 -14.44 -19.62
C SER A 224 -22.07 -15.57 -20.64
N ALA A 225 -21.67 -15.23 -21.87
CA ALA A 225 -21.99 -16.04 -23.04
C ALA A 225 -21.42 -17.47 -23.02
N ASN A 226 -20.67 -17.85 -21.97
CA ASN A 226 -19.98 -19.12 -21.81
C ASN A 226 -19.91 -19.59 -20.32
N ALA A 227 -20.90 -19.28 -19.46
CA ALA A 227 -20.93 -19.84 -18.10
C ALA A 227 -21.11 -21.37 -18.12
N ILE A 228 -20.43 -22.09 -17.21
CA ILE A 228 -20.51 -23.55 -17.09
C ILE A 228 -21.19 -23.91 -15.78
N THR A 229 -22.36 -24.56 -15.85
CA THR A 229 -23.00 -25.15 -14.67
C THR A 229 -22.43 -26.54 -14.42
N VAL A 230 -21.91 -26.76 -13.22
CA VAL A 230 -21.29 -28.02 -12.76
C VAL A 230 -22.02 -28.51 -11.52
N THR A 231 -22.56 -29.72 -11.57
CA THR A 231 -23.11 -30.43 -10.41
C THR A 231 -22.07 -31.40 -9.88
N VAL A 232 -21.59 -31.15 -8.66
CA VAL A 232 -20.59 -31.97 -7.98
C VAL A 232 -21.28 -32.89 -6.98
N THR A 233 -21.10 -34.19 -7.21
CA THR A 233 -21.52 -35.27 -6.30
C THR A 233 -20.29 -35.86 -5.60
N LEU A 234 -20.51 -36.46 -4.45
CA LEU A 234 -19.43 -37.05 -3.64
C LEU A 234 -19.54 -38.57 -3.67
N ALA A 235 -18.43 -39.26 -3.94
CA ALA A 235 -18.39 -40.71 -3.83
C ALA A 235 -18.64 -41.17 -2.38
N PRO A 236 -19.33 -42.31 -2.17
CA PRO A 236 -19.61 -42.84 -0.83
C PRO A 236 -18.36 -43.03 0.05
N SER A 237 -17.20 -43.30 -0.57
CA SER A 237 -15.90 -43.45 0.11
C SER A 237 -15.41 -42.17 0.79
N LEU A 238 -15.85 -41.00 0.34
CA LEU A 238 -15.46 -39.70 0.89
C LEU A 238 -16.52 -39.09 1.82
N ALA A 239 -17.69 -39.71 1.97
CA ALA A 239 -18.79 -39.20 2.79
C ALA A 239 -18.41 -39.02 4.27
N ALA A 240 -17.62 -39.95 4.84
CA ALA A 240 -17.12 -39.84 6.22
C ALA A 240 -16.14 -38.66 6.40
N ARG A 241 -15.34 -38.37 5.37
CA ARG A 241 -14.38 -37.26 5.35
C ARG A 241 -15.11 -35.92 5.20
N ALA A 242 -16.11 -35.86 4.33
CA ALA A 242 -17.00 -34.70 4.18
C ALA A 242 -17.81 -34.41 5.45
N ALA A 243 -18.26 -35.44 6.17
CA ALA A 243 -18.99 -35.27 7.44
C ALA A 243 -18.15 -34.58 8.53
N SER A 244 -16.82 -34.67 8.47
CA SER A 244 -15.93 -33.91 9.37
C SER A 244 -16.05 -32.39 9.15
N GLY A 245 -16.49 -31.96 7.96
CA GLY A 245 -16.77 -30.58 7.59
C GLY A 245 -15.58 -29.62 7.66
N LYS A 246 -14.36 -30.14 7.73
CA LYS A 246 -13.10 -29.37 7.71
C LYS A 246 -12.58 -29.13 6.30
N ASP A 247 -12.98 -29.98 5.37
CA ASP A 247 -12.49 -29.94 4.00
C ASP A 247 -13.32 -28.98 3.13
N THR A 248 -12.67 -28.45 2.10
CA THR A 248 -13.25 -27.50 1.15
C THR A 248 -13.25 -28.12 -0.24
N VAL A 249 -14.34 -27.96 -0.98
CA VAL A 249 -14.45 -28.36 -2.38
C VAL A 249 -14.11 -27.17 -3.27
N PHE A 250 -13.18 -27.39 -4.19
CA PHE A 250 -12.83 -26.45 -5.23
C PHE A 250 -13.31 -27.01 -6.56
N VAL A 251 -14.10 -26.25 -7.31
CA VAL A 251 -14.41 -26.56 -8.71
C VAL A 251 -13.49 -25.72 -9.57
N ILE A 252 -12.68 -26.38 -10.38
CA ILE A 252 -11.57 -25.75 -11.10
C ILE A 252 -11.75 -25.99 -12.59
N ALA A 253 -11.68 -24.93 -13.38
CA ALA A 253 -11.55 -24.99 -14.82
C ALA A 253 -10.13 -24.58 -15.25
N ARG A 254 -9.51 -25.36 -16.13
CA ARG A 254 -8.18 -25.06 -16.70
C ARG A 254 -8.13 -25.33 -18.20
N VAL A 255 -7.06 -24.85 -18.85
CA VAL A 255 -6.80 -25.16 -20.26
C VAL A 255 -6.29 -26.61 -20.39
N PRO A 256 -6.86 -27.44 -21.28
CA PRO A 256 -6.39 -28.81 -21.51
C PRO A 256 -4.92 -28.81 -21.99
N GLY A 257 -4.04 -29.52 -21.29
CA GLY A 257 -2.61 -29.61 -21.64
C GLY A 257 -1.81 -28.31 -21.46
N GLY A 258 -2.39 -27.29 -20.82
CA GLY A 258 -1.73 -26.03 -20.50
C GLY A 258 -0.94 -26.07 -19.17
N PRO A 259 -0.33 -24.94 -18.77
CA PRO A 259 0.31 -24.81 -17.46
C PRO A 259 -0.70 -25.09 -16.32
N PRO A 260 -0.26 -25.56 -15.14
CA PRO A 260 -1.14 -26.04 -14.06
C PRO A 260 -1.95 -24.94 -13.36
N MET A 261 -1.92 -23.71 -13.87
CA MET A 261 -2.65 -22.58 -13.31
C MET A 261 -4.12 -22.64 -13.74
N PRO A 262 -5.07 -22.47 -12.79
CA PRO A 262 -6.49 -22.51 -13.09
C PRO A 262 -6.97 -21.20 -13.74
N VAL A 263 -7.95 -21.31 -14.62
CA VAL A 263 -8.58 -20.19 -15.32
C VAL A 263 -9.77 -19.66 -14.53
N ALA A 264 -10.53 -20.54 -13.87
CA ALA A 264 -11.61 -20.19 -12.96
C ALA A 264 -11.61 -21.17 -11.78
N VAL A 265 -11.86 -20.65 -10.57
CA VAL A 265 -11.90 -21.44 -9.33
C VAL A 265 -13.03 -20.98 -8.43
N GLU A 266 -13.97 -21.88 -8.14
CA GLU A 266 -15.02 -21.63 -7.17
C GLU A 266 -14.82 -22.48 -5.91
N ARG A 267 -14.93 -21.83 -4.74
CA ARG A 267 -14.64 -22.44 -3.43
C ARG A 267 -15.93 -22.64 -2.63
N HIS A 268 -16.22 -23.89 -2.30
CA HIS A 268 -17.42 -24.27 -1.57
C HIS A 268 -17.12 -25.17 -0.36
N PRO A 269 -17.85 -25.04 0.75
CA PRO A 269 -17.73 -25.97 1.87
C PRO A 269 -18.20 -27.37 1.44
N VAL A 270 -17.59 -28.43 2.01
CA VAL A 270 -17.97 -29.83 1.71
C VAL A 270 -19.33 -30.26 2.32
N ARG A 271 -20.13 -29.31 2.84
CA ARG A 271 -21.40 -29.60 3.52
C ARG A 271 -22.56 -29.32 2.54
N GLY A 272 -23.54 -30.21 2.48
CA GLY A 272 -24.77 -30.00 1.70
C GLY A 272 -24.75 -30.56 0.27
N MET A 273 -24.03 -31.64 0.01
CA MET A 273 -24.00 -32.32 -1.30
C MET A 273 -25.38 -32.89 -1.70
N PRO A 274 -25.70 -32.95 -3.00
CA PRO A 274 -24.91 -32.51 -4.15
C PRO A 274 -24.88 -30.99 -4.31
N LEU A 275 -23.78 -30.46 -4.84
CA LEU A 275 -23.56 -29.02 -4.99
C LEU A 275 -23.67 -28.63 -6.46
N THR A 276 -24.48 -27.61 -6.78
CA THR A 276 -24.53 -27.02 -8.13
C THR A 276 -23.80 -25.69 -8.12
N VAL A 277 -22.81 -25.57 -9.01
CA VAL A 277 -21.79 -24.51 -9.07
C VAL A 277 -21.80 -23.93 -10.47
N THR A 278 -21.63 -22.62 -10.64
CA THR A 278 -21.63 -22.00 -11.99
C THR A 278 -20.36 -21.22 -12.16
N LEU A 279 -19.44 -21.73 -12.98
CA LEU A 279 -18.17 -21.09 -13.25
C LEU A 279 -18.35 -20.07 -14.37
N ASP A 280 -17.96 -18.82 -14.12
CA ASP A 280 -17.97 -17.75 -15.10
C ASP A 280 -16.65 -16.95 -15.16
N ASP A 281 -16.65 -15.84 -15.89
CA ASP A 281 -15.47 -14.98 -16.09
C ASP A 281 -15.03 -14.21 -14.84
N ALA A 282 -15.88 -14.10 -13.81
CA ALA A 282 -15.58 -13.42 -12.56
C ALA A 282 -14.80 -14.30 -11.58
N ASP A 283 -14.79 -15.62 -11.79
CA ASP A 283 -14.14 -16.60 -10.91
C ASP A 283 -12.65 -16.82 -11.22
N GLY A 284 -12.07 -16.00 -12.09
CA GLY A 284 -10.68 -16.11 -12.53
C GLY A 284 -9.69 -15.39 -11.61
N PRO A 285 -8.55 -16.02 -11.22
CA PRO A 285 -7.53 -15.38 -10.37
C PRO A 285 -6.72 -14.28 -11.08
N MET A 286 -6.85 -14.14 -12.40
CA MET A 286 -6.17 -13.12 -13.20
C MET A 286 -7.14 -12.45 -14.20
N PRO A 287 -7.22 -11.11 -14.27
CA PRO A 287 -8.13 -10.41 -15.18
C PRO A 287 -7.75 -10.50 -16.67
N THR A 288 -6.61 -11.11 -17.00
CA THR A 288 -6.06 -11.18 -18.37
C THR A 288 -6.44 -12.43 -19.15
N GLN A 289 -6.97 -13.48 -18.52
CA GLN A 289 -7.38 -14.72 -19.19
C GLN A 289 -8.74 -15.20 -18.69
N LYS A 290 -9.78 -14.94 -19.48
CA LYS A 290 -11.18 -15.22 -19.16
C LYS A 290 -11.64 -16.59 -19.66
N LEU A 291 -12.61 -17.19 -18.97
CA LEU A 291 -13.23 -18.46 -19.35
C LEU A 291 -13.92 -18.34 -20.73
N SER A 292 -14.58 -17.22 -20.99
CA SER A 292 -15.27 -16.90 -22.24
C SER A 292 -14.37 -16.75 -23.46
N ALA A 293 -13.06 -16.57 -23.26
CA ALA A 293 -12.09 -16.47 -24.33
C ALA A 293 -11.59 -17.85 -24.81
N LEU A 294 -11.95 -18.94 -24.11
CA LEU A 294 -11.50 -20.29 -24.39
C LEU A 294 -12.56 -21.08 -25.15
N LYS A 295 -12.13 -21.93 -26.09
CA LYS A 295 -13.01 -22.84 -26.86
C LYS A 295 -13.22 -24.19 -26.17
N GLU A 296 -12.25 -24.60 -25.38
CA GLU A 296 -12.26 -25.87 -24.64
C GLU A 296 -11.61 -25.65 -23.28
N VAL A 297 -12.21 -26.27 -22.26
CA VAL A 297 -11.71 -26.26 -20.88
C VAL A 297 -11.80 -27.66 -20.28
N GLU A 298 -10.91 -27.94 -19.34
CA GLU A 298 -10.91 -29.14 -18.53
C GLU A 298 -11.40 -28.76 -17.13
N VAL A 299 -12.55 -29.32 -16.75
CA VAL A 299 -13.20 -29.04 -15.46
C VAL A 299 -13.06 -30.26 -14.56
N PHE A 300 -12.61 -30.03 -13.33
CA PHE A 300 -12.53 -31.05 -12.29
C PHE A 300 -12.82 -30.45 -10.92
N ALA A 301 -13.25 -31.30 -9.99
CA ALA A 301 -13.44 -30.93 -8.60
C ALA A 301 -12.28 -31.47 -7.75
N ARG A 302 -11.86 -30.69 -6.75
CA ARG A 302 -10.85 -31.06 -5.76
C ARG A 302 -11.42 -30.92 -4.36
N LEU A 303 -11.26 -31.95 -3.55
CA LEU A 303 -11.46 -31.88 -2.11
C LEU A 303 -10.12 -31.59 -1.44
N SER A 304 -9.97 -30.41 -0.83
CA SER A 304 -8.75 -30.02 -0.11
C SER A 304 -8.98 -29.85 1.38
N ALA A 305 -8.09 -30.46 2.17
CA ALA A 305 -8.02 -30.26 3.62
C ALA A 305 -7.26 -28.96 4.00
N SER A 306 -6.40 -28.46 3.10
CA SER A 306 -5.55 -27.29 3.34
C SER A 306 -6.25 -25.95 3.06
N GLY A 307 -7.41 -25.97 2.41
CA GLY A 307 -8.13 -24.77 1.97
C GLY A 307 -7.48 -24.03 0.79
N LYS A 308 -6.54 -24.66 0.09
CA LYS A 308 -5.89 -24.10 -1.11
C LYS A 308 -6.42 -24.76 -2.39
N ALA A 309 -6.55 -23.97 -3.46
CA ALA A 309 -6.98 -24.47 -4.77
C ALA A 309 -5.89 -25.29 -5.50
N MET A 310 -4.61 -25.01 -5.22
CA MET A 310 -3.47 -25.77 -5.75
C MET A 310 -3.33 -27.13 -5.06
N ARG A 311 -2.92 -28.16 -5.81
CA ARG A 311 -2.82 -29.53 -5.30
C ARG A 311 -1.85 -29.60 -4.13
N GLN A 312 -2.31 -30.14 -3.01
CA GLN A 312 -1.49 -30.47 -1.85
C GLN A 312 -1.51 -31.99 -1.60
N GLU A 313 -0.60 -32.43 -0.74
CA GLU A 313 -0.53 -33.81 -0.29
C GLU A 313 -1.80 -34.17 0.52
N GLY A 314 -2.51 -35.21 0.12
CA GLY A 314 -3.77 -35.64 0.75
C GLY A 314 -5.06 -35.06 0.15
N ASP A 315 -4.96 -34.24 -0.90
CA ASP A 315 -6.11 -33.78 -1.68
C ASP A 315 -6.64 -34.89 -2.60
N VAL A 316 -7.95 -34.92 -2.81
CA VAL A 316 -8.62 -35.89 -3.69
C VAL A 316 -9.28 -35.16 -4.86
N ASP A 317 -8.89 -35.51 -6.07
CA ASP A 317 -9.40 -34.92 -7.31
C ASP A 317 -10.44 -35.86 -7.95
N SER A 318 -11.38 -35.31 -8.71
CA SER A 318 -12.21 -36.07 -9.64
C SER A 318 -11.49 -36.32 -10.96
N ALA A 319 -11.99 -37.28 -11.75
CA ALA A 319 -11.64 -37.37 -13.17
C ALA A 319 -11.90 -36.02 -13.87
N PRO A 320 -10.96 -35.51 -14.67
CA PRO A 320 -11.16 -34.28 -15.41
C PRO A 320 -12.08 -34.50 -16.62
N VAL A 321 -13.04 -33.62 -16.81
CA VAL A 321 -13.96 -33.65 -17.95
C VAL A 321 -13.64 -32.50 -18.89
N ARG A 322 -13.46 -32.80 -20.17
CA ARG A 322 -13.29 -31.78 -21.20
C ARG A 322 -14.64 -31.29 -21.68
N VAL A 323 -14.81 -29.97 -21.70
CA VAL A 323 -16.03 -29.30 -22.11
C VAL A 323 -15.68 -28.26 -23.17
N SER A 324 -16.43 -28.26 -24.27
CA SER A 324 -16.37 -27.18 -25.27
C SER A 324 -17.33 -26.07 -24.89
N LEU A 325 -16.88 -24.82 -25.00
CA LEU A 325 -17.66 -23.64 -24.66
C LEU A 325 -18.32 -23.03 -25.91
N PRO A 326 -19.58 -22.57 -25.82
CA PRO A 326 -20.47 -22.57 -24.65
C PRO A 326 -20.99 -23.96 -24.28
N ALA A 327 -21.04 -24.25 -22.98
CA ALA A 327 -21.61 -25.50 -22.47
C ALA A 327 -23.14 -25.36 -22.32
N GLU A 328 -23.92 -26.04 -23.16
CA GLU A 328 -25.39 -26.00 -23.07
C GLU A 328 -25.97 -26.97 -22.04
N THR A 329 -25.20 -27.98 -21.63
CA THR A 329 -25.64 -29.03 -20.69
C THR A 329 -24.91 -28.93 -19.35
N PRO A 330 -25.62 -29.05 -18.21
CA PRO A 330 -24.99 -29.13 -16.89
C PRO A 330 -24.02 -30.30 -16.82
N LEU A 331 -22.81 -30.05 -16.34
CA LEU A 331 -21.78 -31.07 -16.20
C LEU A 331 -21.92 -31.77 -14.84
N GLU A 332 -22.01 -33.10 -14.82
CA GLU A 332 -21.96 -33.87 -13.57
C GLU A 332 -20.54 -34.39 -13.29
N ILE A 333 -20.01 -34.08 -12.11
CA ILE A 333 -18.68 -34.53 -11.67
C ILE A 333 -18.82 -35.27 -10.34
N THR A 334 -18.23 -36.46 -10.26
CA THR A 334 -18.17 -37.24 -9.01
C THR A 334 -16.78 -37.16 -8.38
N LEU A 335 -16.68 -36.58 -7.19
CA LEU A 335 -15.45 -36.53 -6.39
C LEU A 335 -15.10 -37.91 -5.82
N GLY A 336 -13.87 -38.38 -6.04
CA GLY A 336 -13.37 -39.64 -5.48
C GLY A 336 -13.58 -40.88 -6.36
N GLN A 337 -13.93 -40.69 -7.63
CA GLN A 337 -13.75 -41.71 -8.67
C GLN A 337 -12.56 -41.32 -9.58
N PRO A 338 -11.69 -42.28 -9.93
CA PRO A 338 -10.51 -42.02 -10.77
C PRO A 338 -10.85 -41.61 -12.20
#